data_AF-A0A0F5Y7Y8-F1
#
_entry.id   AF-A0A0F5Y7Y8-F1
#
_cell.length_a   1.000
_cell.length_b   1.000
_cell.length_c   1.000
_cell.angle_alpha   90.00
_cell.angle_beta   90.00
_cell.angle_gamma   90.00
#
_symmetry.space_group_name_H-M   'P 1'
#
loop_
_entity.id
_entity.type
_entity.pdbx_description
1 polymer ?
#
loop_
_entity_poly.entity_id
_entity_poly.type
_entity_poly.pdbx_seq_one_letter_code
_entity_poly.pdbx_strand_id
1 'polypeptide(L)'
;MTRETKTEFRLVTNLPALGEAAVSDDQIRDIYRLRWGVELLWKFLKMHLKLDQLITKNVNGITIQIYVSLIAYLILQILSIPQQWGHTLLD
;
A
#
# COMPACT_ATOMS: atom_id res chain seq x y z
N MET A 1 17.82 24.42 22.91
CA MET A 1 18.59 23.18 22.72
C MET A 1 17.58 22.05 22.56
N THR A 2 17.07 21.86 21.35
CA THR A 2 16.02 20.88 21.04
C THR A 2 16.65 19.49 21.02
N ARG A 3 16.22 18.61 21.93
CA ARG A 3 16.64 17.21 21.98
C ARG A 3 16.02 16.48 20.80
N GLU A 4 16.80 16.26 19.75
CA GLU A 4 16.44 15.32 18.69
C GLU A 4 16.37 13.92 19.31
N THR A 5 15.15 13.43 19.55
CA THR A 5 14.88 12.06 19.97
C THR A 5 15.24 11.14 18.81
N LYS A 6 16.53 10.77 18.72
CA LYS A 6 17.04 9.79 17.74
C LYS A 6 16.33 8.46 17.98
N THR A 7 15.24 8.24 17.25
CA THR A 7 14.45 7.02 17.33
C THR A 7 15.21 5.94 16.56
N GLU A 8 15.76 4.97 17.28
CA GLU A 8 16.52 3.86 16.68
C GLU A 8 15.58 2.68 16.39
N PHE A 9 15.46 2.31 15.12
CA PHE A 9 14.67 1.16 14.70
C PHE A 9 15.58 -0.05 14.52
N ARG A 10 15.22 -1.18 15.14
CA ARG A 10 15.91 -2.46 14.95
C ARG A 10 15.02 -3.38 14.12
N LEU A 11 15.48 -3.72 12.92
CA LEU A 11 14.75 -4.52 11.94
C LEU A 11 15.53 -5.82 11.69
N VAL A 12 14.83 -6.93 11.52
CA VAL A 12 15.44 -8.25 11.26
C VAL A 12 15.08 -8.67 9.85
N THR A 13 16.06 -8.67 8.95
CA THR A 13 15.86 -9.03 7.53
C THR A 13 16.75 -10.21 7.13
N ASN A 14 16.29 -11.01 6.17
CA ASN A 14 17.07 -12.09 5.55
C ASN A 14 17.78 -11.64 4.25
N LEU A 15 17.74 -10.33 3.95
CA LEU A 15 18.39 -9.77 2.76
C LEU A 15 19.91 -9.71 2.94
N PRO A 16 20.69 -9.97 1.87
CA PRO A 16 22.15 -9.94 1.95
C PRO A 16 22.65 -8.51 2.20
N ALA A 17 23.55 -8.36 3.16
CA ALA A 17 24.18 -7.09 3.49
C ALA A 17 25.45 -6.80 2.67
N LEU A 18 25.96 -7.78 1.91
CA LEU A 18 27.20 -7.68 1.13
C LEU A 18 27.09 -8.49 -0.17
N GLY A 19 27.80 -8.05 -1.22
CA GLY A 19 27.82 -8.68 -2.55
C GLY A 19 27.04 -7.89 -3.61
N GLU A 20 26.92 -8.44 -4.81
CA GLU A 20 26.24 -7.76 -5.93
C GLU A 20 24.73 -7.54 -5.70
N ALA A 21 24.12 -8.33 -4.81
CA ALA A 21 22.72 -8.20 -4.40
C ALA A 21 22.55 -7.47 -3.06
N ALA A 22 23.60 -6.80 -2.55
CA ALA A 22 23.55 -6.13 -1.25
C ALA A 22 22.45 -5.06 -1.19
N VAL A 23 21.65 -5.11 -0.13
CA VAL A 23 20.58 -4.14 0.12
C VAL A 23 21.00 -3.19 1.23
N SER A 24 20.98 -1.89 0.96
CA SER A 24 21.29 -0.85 1.96
C SER A 24 20.23 -0.77 3.05
N ASP A 25 20.63 -0.35 4.26
CA ASP A 25 19.73 -0.10 5.39
C ASP A 25 18.55 0.83 5.04
N ASP A 26 18.80 1.80 4.17
CA ASP A 26 17.78 2.74 3.69
C ASP A 26 16.69 2.03 2.88
N GLN A 27 17.09 1.11 1.99
CA GLN A 27 16.14 0.31 1.22
C GLN A 27 15.39 -0.68 2.10
N ILE A 28 16.04 -1.29 3.09
CA ILE A 28 15.38 -2.15 4.06
C ILE A 28 14.31 -1.35 4.81
N ARG A 29 14.63 -0.14 5.28
CA ARG A 29 13.66 0.75 5.93
C ARG A 29 12.47 1.06 5.03
N ASP A 30 12.71 1.37 3.76
CA ASP A 30 11.63 1.68 2.81
C ASP A 30 10.76 0.44 2.49
N ILE A 31 11.34 -0.74 2.39
CA ILE A 31 10.58 -2.00 2.29
C ILE A 31 9.71 -2.21 3.54
N TYR A 32 10.25 -1.94 4.74
CA TYR A 32 9.47 -2.04 5.99
C TYR A 32 8.35 -1.00 6.07
N ARG A 33 8.48 0.17 5.42
CA ARG A 33 7.37 1.13 5.31
C ARG A 33 6.21 0.58 4.48
N LEU A 34 6.48 -0.24 3.46
CA LEU A 34 5.42 -0.83 2.62
C LEU A 34 4.49 -1.76 3.41
N ARG A 35 4.94 -2.31 4.55
CA ARG A 35 4.09 -3.11 5.44
C ARG A 35 2.81 -2.36 5.85
N TRP A 36 2.93 -1.06 6.14
CA TRP A 36 1.78 -0.22 6.50
C TRP A 36 0.75 -0.11 5.37
N GLY A 37 1.16 -0.28 4.12
CA GLY A 37 0.24 -0.36 2.98
C GLY A 37 -0.74 -1.52 3.10
N VAL A 38 -0.30 -2.65 3.67
CA VAL A 38 -1.16 -3.82 3.92
C VAL A 38 -2.18 -3.52 5.01
N GLU A 39 -1.80 -2.84 6.10
CA GLU A 39 -2.76 -2.41 7.12
C GLU A 39 -3.79 -1.41 6.56
N LEU A 40 -3.37 -0.49 5.69
CA LEU A 40 -4.28 0.46 5.05
C LEU A 40 -5.27 -0.27 4.12
N LEU A 41 -4.80 -1.26 3.36
CA LEU A 41 -5.64 -2.15 2.56
C LEU A 41 -6.68 -2.88 3.43
N TRP A 42 -6.27 -3.43 4.58
CA TRP A 42 -7.18 -4.10 5.50
C TRP A 42 -8.22 -3.15 6.10
N LYS A 43 -7.80 -1.92 6.44
CA LYS A 43 -8.72 -0.88 6.93
C LYS A 43 -9.73 -0.48 5.85
N PHE A 44 -9.27 -0.30 4.62
CA PHE A 44 -10.10 0.00 3.46
C PHE A 44 -11.10 -1.15 3.19
N LEU A 45 -10.62 -2.40 3.17
CA LEU A 45 -11.46 -3.57 2.96
C LEU A 45 -12.57 -3.66 4.00
N LYS A 46 -12.24 -3.47 5.28
CA LYS A 46 -13.24 -3.48 6.37
C LYS A 46 -14.24 -2.32 6.25
N MET A 47 -13.79 -1.13 5.83
CA MET A 47 -14.64 0.05 5.70
C MET A 47 -15.60 -0.04 4.49
N HIS A 48 -15.10 -0.48 3.34
CA HIS A 48 -15.84 -0.49 2.09
C HIS A 48 -16.66 -1.75 1.87
N LEU A 49 -16.20 -2.93 2.33
CA LEU A 49 -16.99 -4.14 2.12
C LEU A 49 -18.18 -4.28 3.07
N LYS A 50 -18.30 -3.42 4.11
CA LYS A 50 -19.27 -3.61 5.20
C LYS A 50 -19.52 -5.10 5.43
N LEU A 51 -18.49 -5.85 5.78
CA LEU A 51 -18.55 -7.32 5.96
C LEU A 51 -19.68 -7.74 6.92
N ASP A 52 -20.18 -6.79 7.72
CA ASP A 52 -21.32 -6.89 8.63
C ASP A 52 -22.70 -6.86 7.92
N GLN A 53 -22.81 -6.20 6.76
CA GLN A 53 -24.02 -6.07 5.94
C GLN A 53 -23.85 -6.66 4.54
N LEU A 54 -23.19 -7.82 4.43
CA LEU A 54 -23.12 -8.55 3.18
C LEU A 54 -24.56 -8.85 2.70
N ILE A 55 -24.95 -8.26 1.57
CA ILE A 55 -26.25 -8.48 0.92
C ILE A 55 -26.47 -9.96 0.56
N THR A 56 -25.39 -10.75 0.53
CA THR A 56 -25.40 -12.16 0.14
C THR A 56 -24.45 -12.96 1.04
N LYS A 57 -24.96 -14.03 1.67
CA LYS A 57 -24.16 -14.98 2.48
C LYS A 57 -23.47 -16.06 1.65
N ASN A 58 -23.60 -16.01 0.32
CA ASN A 58 -22.97 -16.95 -0.59
C ASN A 58 -21.49 -16.57 -0.82
N VAL A 59 -20.60 -17.54 -0.69
CA VAL A 59 -19.14 -17.41 -0.88
C VAL A 59 -18.81 -16.78 -2.23
N ASN A 60 -19.49 -17.15 -3.31
CA ASN A 60 -19.23 -16.56 -4.63
C ASN A 60 -19.58 -15.06 -4.69
N GLY A 61 -20.66 -14.65 -4.03
CA GLY A 61 -21.08 -13.25 -3.98
C GLY A 61 -20.07 -12.39 -3.20
N ILE A 62 -19.56 -12.93 -2.09
CA ILE A 62 -18.52 -12.28 -1.28
C ILE A 62 -17.23 -12.14 -2.10
N THR A 63 -16.82 -13.20 -2.80
CA THR A 63 -15.64 -13.20 -3.67
C THR A 63 -15.75 -12.12 -4.75
N ILE A 64 -16.88 -12.01 -5.44
CA ILE A 64 -17.10 -10.98 -6.47
C ILE A 64 -17.05 -9.57 -5.86
N GLN A 65 -17.65 -9.35 -4.68
CA GLN A 65 -17.61 -8.05 -3.99
C GLN A 65 -16.18 -7.62 -3.62
N ILE A 66 -15.36 -8.56 -3.17
CA ILE A 66 -13.93 -8.31 -2.91
C ILE A 66 -13.23 -7.88 -4.21
N TYR A 67 -13.40 -8.65 -5.30
CA TYR A 67 -12.76 -8.33 -6.58
C TYR A 67 -13.19 -6.98 -7.15
N VAL A 68 -14.50 -6.67 -7.12
CA VAL A 68 -15.02 -5.37 -7.61
C VAL A 68 -14.45 -4.22 -6.78
N SER A 69 -14.37 -4.37 -5.44
CA SER A 69 -13.79 -3.35 -4.56
C SER A 69 -12.31 -3.10 -4.85
N LEU A 70 -11.54 -4.16 -5.12
CA LEU A 70 -10.13 -4.06 -5.50
C LEU A 70 -9.94 -3.40 -6.87
N ILE A 71 -10.77 -3.76 -7.86
CA ILE A 71 -10.74 -3.15 -9.19
C ILE A 71 -11.07 -1.65 -9.10
N ALA A 72 -12.12 -1.28 -8.37
CA ALA A 72 -12.49 0.12 -8.16
C ALA A 72 -11.38 0.92 -7.46
N TYR A 73 -10.70 0.32 -6.48
CA TYR A 73 -9.54 0.92 -5.82
C TYR A 73 -8.37 1.13 -6.80
N LEU A 74 -8.03 0.14 -7.62
CA LEU A 74 -6.98 0.27 -8.64
C LEU A 74 -7.28 1.41 -9.62
N ILE A 75 -8.52 1.50 -10.11
CA ILE A 75 -8.95 2.57 -11.01
C ILE A 75 -8.80 3.93 -10.33
N LEU A 76 -9.25 4.06 -9.08
CA LEU A 76 -9.11 5.30 -8.32
C LEU A 76 -7.65 5.67 -8.09
N GLN A 77 -6.78 4.69 -7.84
CA GLN A 77 -5.34 4.90 -7.69
C GLN A 77 -4.72 5.42 -9.00
N ILE A 78 -5.08 4.83 -10.13
CA ILE A 78 -4.63 5.29 -11.46
C ILE A 78 -5.11 6.73 -11.74
N LEU A 79 -6.37 7.05 -11.41
CA LEU A 79 -6.92 8.40 -11.58
C LEU A 79 -6.32 9.42 -10.62
N SER A 80 -5.93 9.00 -9.42
CA SER A 80 -5.35 9.86 -8.38
C SER A 80 -3.87 10.14 -8.60
N ILE A 81 -3.18 9.37 -9.46
CA ILE A 81 -1.84 9.74 -9.91
C ILE A 81 -2.01 10.99 -10.78
N PRO A 82 -1.57 12.18 -10.35
CA PRO A 82 -1.63 13.35 -11.22
C PRO A 82 -0.87 12.98 -12.49
N GLN A 83 -1.52 13.14 -13.65
CA GLN A 83 -0.89 13.05 -14.96
C GLN A 83 0.26 14.07 -15.00
N GLN A 84 1.43 13.67 -14.51
CA GLN A 84 2.66 14.38 -14.79
C GLN A 84 2.94 14.05 -16.26
N TRP A 85 2.84 15.08 -17.12
CA TRP A 85 2.92 15.09 -18.60
C TRP A 85 1.57 14.82 -19.33
N GLY A 86 0.99 15.73 -20.14
CA GLY A 86 1.52 16.91 -20.81
C GLY A 86 0.67 18.17 -20.65
N HIS A 87 1.30 19.23 -20.19
CA HIS A 87 0.91 20.58 -20.57
C HIS A 87 1.28 20.77 -22.05
N THR A 88 0.44 21.52 -22.76
CA THR A 88 0.53 21.95 -24.16
C THR A 88 -0.15 21.02 -25.19
N LEU A 89 -1.49 21.07 -25.18
CA LEU A 89 -2.30 20.89 -26.40
C LEU A 89 -3.06 22.19 -26.72
N LEU A 90 -2.42 23.33 -26.47
CA LEU A 90 -2.82 24.68 -26.86
C LEU A 90 -1.57 25.57 -27.06
N ASP A 91 -0.60 25.08 -27.83
CA ASP A 91 0.33 25.91 -28.62
C ASP A 91 0.32 25.35 -30.05
#